data_AF-A0A842PKE9-F1
#
_entry.id   AF-A0A842PKE9-F1
#
_cell.length_a   1.000
_cell.length_b   1.000
_cell.length_c   1.000
_cell.angle_alpha   90.00
_cell.angle_beta   90.00
_cell.angle_gamma   90.00
#
_symmetry.space_group_name_H-M   'P 1'
#
loop_
_entity.id
_entity.type
_entity.pdbx_description
1 polymer ?
#
loop_
_entity_poly.entity_id
_entity_poly.type
_entity_poly.pdbx_seq_one_letter_code
_entity_poly.pdbx_strand_id
1 'polypeptide(L)'
;MYAIIKLRGSVSIRPEIKHTLELLRLHRVNHCVVVEENAYYKGMIRKVKDYVAWGDISEDVLEVLFKKRGRLEGGKRLTEEYLRENTSFDSMKELAHGLYEGKTKMKDLTGVKIKPLFRLHPPRKGHKGIKRSVKQGGELGYHGDKINELLVKMR
;
A
#
# COMPACT_ATOMS: atom_id res chain seq x y z
N MET A 1 -0.05 -10.80 4.11
CA MET A 1 0.03 -9.78 3.04
C MET A 1 0.57 -8.48 3.62
N TYR A 2 1.46 -7.78 2.92
CA TYR A 2 2.08 -6.56 3.46
C TYR A 2 1.54 -5.29 2.80
N ALA A 3 1.26 -4.27 3.61
CA ALA A 3 1.12 -2.90 3.12
C ALA A 3 2.45 -2.16 3.26
N ILE A 4 2.85 -1.42 2.22
CA ILE A 4 4.08 -0.64 2.19
C ILE A 4 3.74 0.81 1.87
N ILE A 5 4.12 1.73 2.75
CA ILE A 5 3.91 3.17 2.62
C ILE A 5 5.25 3.87 2.53
N LYS A 6 5.45 4.70 1.49
CA LYS A 6 6.63 5.55 1.39
C LYS A 6 6.47 6.81 2.24
N LEU A 7 7.28 6.95 3.29
CA LEU A 7 7.22 8.11 4.19
C LEU A 7 8.30 9.15 3.91
N ARG A 8 9.43 8.76 3.32
CA ARG A 8 10.53 9.66 2.99
C ARG A 8 10.58 10.03 1.51
N GLY A 9 10.93 11.29 1.24
CA GLY A 9 11.15 11.82 -0.11
C GLY A 9 12.40 11.23 -0.77
N SER A 10 12.53 11.44 -2.08
CA SER A 10 13.58 10.85 -2.93
C SER A 10 14.89 11.65 -3.02
N VAL A 11 15.04 12.71 -2.24
CA VAL A 11 16.23 13.58 -2.29
C VAL A 11 17.38 12.90 -1.57
N SER A 12 18.56 12.85 -2.20
CA SER A 12 19.79 12.24 -1.66
C SER A 12 19.64 10.76 -1.27
N ILE A 13 18.88 10.00 -2.06
CA ILE A 13 18.80 8.54 -1.92
C ILE A 13 19.85 7.87 -2.81
N ARG A 14 20.47 6.80 -2.30
CA ARG A 14 21.31 5.90 -3.11
C ARG A 14 20.55 5.39 -4.34
N PRO A 15 21.13 5.41 -5.56
CA PRO A 15 20.44 5.00 -6.79
C PRO A 15 19.77 3.63 -6.71
N GLU A 16 20.40 2.67 -6.03
CA GLU A 16 19.85 1.32 -5.86
C GLU A 16 18.54 1.28 -5.04
N ILE A 17 18.46 2.09 -3.98
CA ILE A 17 17.27 2.17 -3.13
C ILE A 17 16.16 2.88 -3.91
N LYS A 18 16.51 3.94 -4.65
CA LYS A 18 15.58 4.65 -5.54
C LYS A 18 14.98 3.68 -6.56
N HIS A 19 15.82 2.88 -7.22
CA HIS A 19 15.39 1.89 -8.19
C HIS A 19 14.48 0.82 -7.55
N THR A 20 14.81 0.34 -6.35
CA THR A 20 13.96 -0.63 -5.63
C THR A 20 12.59 -0.04 -5.28
N LEU A 21 12.53 1.23 -4.88
CA LEU A 21 11.25 1.93 -4.64
C LEU A 21 10.43 2.10 -5.93
N GLU A 22 11.08 2.34 -7.06
CA GLU A 22 10.43 2.44 -8.38
C GLU A 22 9.85 1.09 -8.83
N LEU A 23 10.58 -0.02 -8.62
CA LEU A 23 10.08 -1.38 -8.89
C LEU A 23 8.84 -1.72 -8.06
N LEU A 24 8.81 -1.27 -6.80
CA LEU A 24 7.63 -1.37 -5.92
C LEU A 24 6.52 -0.35 -6.25
N ARG A 25 6.68 0.47 -7.30
CA ARG A 25 5.73 1.53 -7.74
C ARG A 25 5.55 2.68 -6.73
N LEU A 26 6.50 2.85 -5.80
CA LEU A 26 6.51 3.88 -4.76
C LEU A 26 7.25 5.15 -5.21
N HIS A 27 6.65 5.87 -6.16
CA HIS A 27 7.28 7.08 -6.73
C HIS A 27 7.27 8.28 -5.76
N ARG A 28 6.12 8.61 -5.15
CA ARG A 28 5.97 9.80 -4.28
C ARG A 28 5.75 9.42 -2.82
N VAL A 29 5.89 10.39 -1.93
CA VAL A 29 5.59 10.24 -0.49
C VAL A 29 4.09 9.99 -0.31
N ASN A 30 3.72 9.24 0.72
CA ASN A 30 2.36 8.80 1.04
C ASN A 30 1.71 7.93 -0.05
N HIS A 31 2.52 7.37 -0.94
CA HIS A 31 2.08 6.28 -1.80
C HIS A 31 2.08 4.98 -0.99
N CYS A 32 1.01 4.20 -1.14
CA CYS A 32 0.85 2.92 -0.52
C CYS A 32 0.61 1.84 -1.58
N VAL A 33 1.32 0.73 -1.44
CA VAL A 33 1.16 -0.46 -2.28
C VAL A 33 0.97 -1.65 -1.36
N VAL A 34 0.09 -2.57 -1.76
CA VAL A 34 -0.15 -3.81 -1.05
C VAL A 34 0.47 -4.94 -1.86
N VAL A 35 1.25 -5.79 -1.20
CA VAL A 35 2.01 -6.87 -1.84
C VAL A 35 1.81 -8.19 -1.10
N GLU A 36 1.87 -9.29 -1.84
CA GLU A 36 1.85 -10.64 -1.30
C GLU A 36 3.07 -10.92 -0.42
N GLU A 37 2.93 -11.87 0.50
CA GLU A 37 4.04 -12.36 1.30
C GLU A 37 4.91 -13.31 0.46
N ASN A 38 5.98 -12.78 -0.13
CA ASN A 38 6.94 -13.55 -0.91
C ASN A 38 8.38 -13.18 -0.49
N ALA A 39 9.29 -14.15 -0.54
CA ALA A 39 10.72 -13.97 -0.25
C ALA A 39 11.34 -12.83 -1.09
N TYR A 40 10.95 -12.70 -2.37
CA TYR A 40 11.43 -11.62 -3.24
C TYR A 40 11.01 -10.24 -2.72
N TYR A 41 9.72 -10.06 -2.40
CA TYR A 41 9.21 -8.80 -1.84
C TYR A 41 9.83 -8.50 -0.48
N LYS A 42 10.00 -9.51 0.38
CA LYS A 42 10.67 -9.37 1.67
C LYS A 42 12.10 -8.88 1.51
N GLY A 43 12.84 -9.38 0.52
CA GLY A 43 14.18 -8.89 0.16
C GLY A 43 14.18 -7.42 -0.25
N MET A 44 13.25 -7.03 -1.14
CA MET A 44 13.10 -5.63 -1.57
C MET A 44 12.75 -4.70 -0.41
N ILE A 45 11.80 -5.10 0.44
CA ILE A 45 11.37 -4.34 1.62
C ILE A 45 12.52 -4.14 2.60
N ARG A 46 13.32 -5.18 2.86
CA ARG A 46 14.51 -5.07 3.73
C ARG A 46 15.51 -4.04 3.22
N LYS A 47 15.67 -3.92 1.89
CA LYS A 47 16.55 -2.92 1.26
C LYS A 47 16.03 -1.49 1.42
N VAL A 48 14.72 -1.29 1.41
CA VAL A 48 14.09 0.05 1.51
C VAL A 48 13.58 0.42 2.91
N LYS A 49 13.83 -0.42 3.92
CA LYS A 49 13.27 -0.32 5.29
C LYS A 49 13.39 1.07 5.94
N ASP A 50 14.44 1.84 5.61
CA ASP A 50 14.73 3.14 6.21
C ASP A 50 13.98 4.31 5.52
N TYR A 51 13.17 4.01 4.51
CA TYR A 51 12.37 4.97 3.74
C TYR A 51 10.87 4.68 3.78
N VAL A 52 10.49 3.47 4.18
CA VAL A 52 9.11 2.99 4.16
C VAL A 52 8.64 2.57 5.55
N ALA A 53 7.34 2.70 5.78
CA ALA A 53 6.63 1.98 6.83
C ALA A 53 5.96 0.76 6.17
N TRP A 54 6.07 -0.41 6.78
CA TRP A 54 5.39 -1.60 6.28
C TRP A 54 4.89 -2.48 7.41
N GLY A 55 3.86 -3.29 7.15
CA GLY A 55 3.28 -4.18 8.14
C GLY A 55 2.17 -5.05 7.57
N ASP A 56 1.53 -5.82 8.44
CA ASP A 56 0.48 -6.77 8.10
C ASP A 56 -0.87 -6.06 8.05
N ILE A 57 -1.52 -6.16 6.89
CA ILE A 57 -2.78 -5.47 6.64
C ILE A 57 -3.98 -6.38 6.95
N SER A 58 -4.98 -5.85 7.64
CA SER A 58 -6.27 -6.51 7.89
C SER A 58 -7.23 -6.31 6.70
N GLU A 59 -8.13 -7.27 6.48
CA GLU A 59 -9.17 -7.21 5.44
C GLU A 59 -10.03 -5.94 5.55
N ASP A 60 -10.47 -5.58 6.76
CA ASP A 60 -11.32 -4.40 7.03
C ASP A 60 -10.67 -3.10 6.52
N VAL A 61 -9.37 -2.94 6.74
CA VAL A 61 -8.62 -1.74 6.31
C VAL A 61 -8.44 -1.74 4.79
N LEU A 62 -8.29 -2.91 4.18
CA LEU A 62 -8.20 -3.04 2.74
C LEU A 62 -9.52 -2.60 2.06
N GLU A 63 -10.66 -3.01 2.60
CA GLU A 63 -11.99 -2.56 2.14
C GLU A 63 -12.10 -1.02 2.20
N VAL A 64 -11.73 -0.42 3.34
CA VAL A 64 -11.76 1.04 3.53
C VAL A 64 -10.85 1.75 2.55
N LEU A 65 -9.68 1.18 2.24
CA LEU A 65 -8.73 1.72 1.26
C LEU A 65 -9.31 1.69 -0.15
N PHE A 66 -9.91 0.57 -0.57
CA PHE A 66 -10.55 0.48 -1.89
C PHE A 66 -11.71 1.48 -2.01
N LYS A 67 -12.57 1.56 -1.01
CA LYS A 67 -13.73 2.46 -1.01
C LYS A 67 -13.34 3.95 -1.07
N LYS A 68 -12.30 4.35 -0.34
CA LYS A 68 -11.90 5.78 -0.23
C LYS A 68 -10.82 6.22 -1.19
N ARG A 69 -9.94 5.31 -1.61
CA ARG A 69 -8.71 5.61 -2.34
C ARG A 69 -8.51 4.73 -3.58
N GLY A 70 -9.37 3.74 -3.82
CA GLY A 70 -9.43 3.01 -5.08
C GLY A 70 -9.67 3.95 -6.25
N ARG A 71 -8.80 3.85 -7.26
CA ARG A 71 -8.87 4.65 -8.48
C ARG A 71 -8.70 3.77 -9.69
N LEU A 72 -9.45 4.12 -10.72
CA LEU A 72 -9.32 3.54 -12.05
C LEU A 72 -8.29 4.30 -12.88
N GLU A 73 -7.88 3.71 -13.98
CA GLU A 73 -7.20 4.38 -15.07
C GLU A 73 -8.06 5.56 -15.57
N GLY A 74 -7.43 6.70 -15.85
CA GLY A 74 -8.14 7.97 -16.06
C GLY A 74 -8.57 8.70 -14.77
N GLY A 75 -8.30 8.13 -13.58
CA GLY A 75 -8.45 8.84 -12.30
C GLY A 75 -9.86 8.88 -11.71
N LYS A 76 -10.81 8.18 -12.35
CA LYS A 76 -12.17 7.93 -11.83
C LYS A 76 -12.10 7.13 -10.52
N ARG A 77 -13.12 7.29 -9.67
CA ARG A 77 -13.25 6.49 -8.44
C ARG A 77 -13.67 5.07 -8.79
N LEU A 78 -13.22 4.12 -7.98
CA LEU A 78 -13.68 2.75 -8.06
C LEU A 78 -15.13 2.69 -7.51
N THR A 79 -16.07 2.21 -8.30
CA THR A 79 -17.48 1.97 -7.92
C THR A 79 -17.78 0.48 -7.92
N GLU A 80 -18.75 0.06 -7.10
CA GLU A 80 -19.19 -1.34 -7.02
C GLU A 80 -19.74 -1.85 -8.36
N GLU A 81 -20.41 -0.96 -9.11
CA GLU A 81 -20.87 -1.21 -10.48
C GLU A 81 -19.73 -1.61 -11.41
N TYR A 82 -18.59 -0.90 -11.33
CA TYR A 82 -17.43 -1.20 -12.16
C TYR A 82 -16.79 -2.55 -11.81
N LEU A 83 -16.87 -2.96 -10.54
CA LEU A 83 -16.38 -4.29 -10.13
C LEU A 83 -17.24 -5.41 -10.71
N ARG A 84 -18.57 -5.28 -10.68
CA ARG A 84 -19.47 -6.28 -11.27
C ARG A 84 -19.29 -6.44 -12.77
N GLU A 85 -19.05 -5.33 -13.48
CA GLU A 85 -18.89 -5.37 -14.93
C GLU A 85 -17.53 -5.93 -15.39
N ASN A 86 -16.47 -5.75 -14.61
CA ASN A 86 -15.11 -6.03 -15.06
C ASN A 86 -14.37 -7.11 -14.25
N THR A 87 -14.92 -7.56 -13.13
CA THR A 87 -14.35 -8.63 -12.29
C THR A 87 -15.40 -9.65 -11.88
N SER A 88 -14.95 -10.85 -11.52
CA SER A 88 -15.78 -11.91 -10.94
C SER A 88 -16.19 -11.65 -9.48
N PHE A 89 -16.11 -10.41 -9.00
CA PHE A 89 -16.40 -10.03 -7.62
C PHE A 89 -17.55 -9.04 -7.60
N ASP A 90 -18.55 -9.29 -6.74
CA ASP A 90 -19.78 -8.51 -6.69
C ASP A 90 -19.70 -7.30 -5.75
N SER A 91 -18.70 -7.31 -4.85
CA SER A 91 -18.49 -6.26 -3.84
C SER A 91 -17.01 -5.94 -3.57
N MET A 92 -16.73 -4.73 -3.07
CA MET A 92 -15.39 -4.36 -2.59
C MET A 92 -14.88 -5.28 -1.48
N LYS A 93 -15.79 -5.87 -0.71
CA LYS A 93 -15.46 -6.76 0.39
C LYS A 93 -14.95 -8.11 -0.14
N GLU A 94 -15.64 -8.68 -1.13
CA GLU A 94 -15.18 -9.90 -1.79
C GLU A 94 -13.84 -9.71 -2.51
N LEU A 95 -13.66 -8.55 -3.16
CA LEU A 95 -12.38 -8.19 -3.75
C LEU A 95 -11.27 -8.15 -2.69
N ALA A 96 -11.57 -7.55 -1.53
CA ALA A 96 -10.62 -7.45 -0.42
C ALA A 96 -10.26 -8.82 0.15
N HIS A 97 -11.26 -9.69 0.32
CA HIS A 97 -11.08 -11.08 0.74
C HIS A 97 -10.26 -11.88 -0.28
N GLY A 98 -10.58 -11.79 -1.56
CA GLY A 98 -9.86 -12.47 -2.65
C GLY A 98 -8.39 -12.05 -2.76
N LEU A 99 -8.10 -10.77 -2.48
CA LEU A 99 -6.72 -10.27 -2.38
C LEU A 99 -6.01 -10.77 -1.13
N TYR A 100 -6.70 -10.80 0.02
CA TYR A 100 -6.14 -11.25 1.28
C TYR A 100 -5.76 -12.74 1.22
N GLU A 101 -6.62 -13.56 0.63
CA GLU A 101 -6.38 -14.99 0.39
C GLU A 101 -5.36 -15.26 -0.74
N GLY A 102 -4.96 -14.24 -1.51
CA GLY A 102 -4.01 -14.38 -2.61
C GLY A 102 -4.58 -15.04 -3.87
N LYS A 103 -5.91 -15.11 -4.00
CA LYS A 103 -6.62 -15.61 -5.19
C LYS A 103 -6.53 -14.65 -6.37
N THR A 104 -6.35 -13.35 -6.10
CA THR A 104 -6.23 -12.31 -7.13
C THR A 104 -4.96 -11.52 -6.89
N LYS A 105 -4.13 -11.33 -7.94
CA LYS A 105 -2.91 -10.53 -7.81
C LYS A 105 -3.19 -9.08 -8.15
N MET A 106 -2.40 -8.17 -7.58
CA MET A 106 -2.40 -6.75 -7.98
C MET A 106 -2.10 -6.53 -9.47
N LYS A 107 -1.46 -7.51 -10.13
CA LYS A 107 -1.25 -7.52 -11.59
C LYS A 107 -2.55 -7.73 -12.36
N ASP A 108 -3.43 -8.61 -11.88
CA ASP A 108 -4.71 -8.92 -12.52
C ASP A 108 -5.65 -7.72 -12.42
N LEU A 109 -5.59 -6.99 -11.30
CA LEU A 109 -6.28 -5.71 -11.11
C LEU A 109 -5.81 -4.61 -12.08
N THR A 110 -4.54 -4.66 -12.50
CA THR A 110 -4.03 -3.73 -13.52
C THR A 110 -4.63 -4.03 -14.89
N GLY A 111 -4.93 -5.29 -15.20
CA GLY A 111 -5.68 -5.69 -16.41
C GLY A 111 -7.11 -5.15 -16.43
N VAL A 112 -7.69 -4.97 -15.25
CA VAL A 112 -9.04 -4.40 -15.04
C VAL A 112 -8.99 -2.87 -14.85
N LYS A 113 -7.89 -2.21 -15.24
CA LYS A 113 -7.69 -0.76 -15.13
C LYS A 113 -7.76 -0.22 -13.70
N ILE A 114 -7.69 -1.06 -12.67
CA ILE A 114 -7.58 -0.63 -11.28
C ILE A 114 -6.12 -0.30 -11.01
N LYS A 115 -5.85 0.89 -10.47
CA LYS A 115 -4.48 1.28 -10.15
C LYS A 115 -3.98 0.44 -8.97
N PRO A 116 -2.83 -0.25 -9.09
CA PRO A 116 -2.24 -1.04 -7.99
C PRO A 116 -1.56 -0.17 -6.93
N LEU A 117 -1.94 1.11 -6.86
CA LEU A 117 -1.31 2.14 -6.05
C LEU A 117 -2.38 3.00 -5.40
N PHE A 118 -2.32 3.09 -4.08
CA PHE A 118 -3.17 3.97 -3.29
C PHE A 118 -2.42 5.27 -2.98
N ARG A 119 -3.01 6.40 -3.37
CA ARG A 119 -2.49 7.74 -3.03
C ARG A 119 -3.13 8.18 -1.72
N LEU A 120 -2.40 8.05 -0.62
CA LEU A 120 -2.92 8.35 0.70
C LEU A 120 -2.85 9.85 1.01
N HIS A 121 -3.71 10.28 1.93
CA HIS A 121 -3.60 11.61 2.52
C HIS A 121 -2.52 11.60 3.62
N PRO A 122 -1.85 12.72 3.91
CA PRO A 122 -1.02 12.81 5.10
C PRO A 122 -1.76 12.36 6.37
N PRO A 123 -1.06 11.77 7.36
CA PRO A 123 -1.70 11.25 8.55
C PRO A 123 -2.34 12.36 9.38
N ARG A 124 -3.62 12.20 9.72
CA ARG A 124 -4.31 13.12 10.63
C ARG A 124 -3.63 13.13 11.99
N LYS A 125 -3.36 14.34 12.51
CA LYS A 125 -2.57 14.58 13.74
C LYS A 125 -1.08 14.20 13.63
N GLY A 126 -0.59 13.96 12.41
CA GLY A 126 0.81 13.61 12.16
C GLY A 126 1.16 12.15 12.42
N HIS A 127 2.43 11.80 12.14
CA HIS A 127 3.04 10.51 12.45
C HIS A 127 4.20 10.72 13.45
N LYS A 128 4.75 9.64 14.01
CA LYS A 128 5.76 9.70 15.10
C LYS A 128 7.18 10.10 14.65
N GLY A 129 7.29 10.68 13.45
CA GLY A 129 8.57 11.11 12.83
C GLY A 129 9.18 10.11 11.85
N ILE A 130 9.93 10.64 10.87
CA ILE A 130 10.56 9.90 9.75
C ILE A 130 12.08 9.69 9.92
N LYS A 131 12.64 9.96 11.10
CA LYS A 131 14.09 9.85 11.36
C LYS A 131 14.49 8.60 12.15
N ARG A 132 13.53 7.97 12.83
CA ARG A 132 13.74 6.83 13.73
C ARG A 132 12.90 5.64 13.29
N SER A 133 13.34 4.45 13.67
CA SER A 133 12.57 3.22 13.46
C SER A 133 11.40 3.11 14.45
N VAL A 134 10.42 2.26 14.16
CA VAL A 134 9.28 1.97 15.06
C VAL A 134 9.74 1.58 16.46
N LYS A 135 10.80 0.75 16.57
CA LYS A 135 11.36 0.32 17.86
C LYS A 135 11.90 1.48 18.70
N GLN A 136 12.34 2.55 18.05
CA GLN A 136 12.88 3.76 18.69
C GLN A 136 11.82 4.88 18.79
N GLY A 137 10.54 4.54 18.60
CA GLY A 137 9.43 5.48 18.68
C GLY A 137 9.21 6.33 17.42
N GLY A 138 9.81 5.99 16.28
CA GLY A 138 9.52 6.60 14.98
C GLY A 138 8.50 5.82 14.16
N GLU A 139 8.45 6.09 12.85
CA GLU A 139 7.49 5.46 11.93
C GLU A 139 8.15 4.58 10.86
N LEU A 140 9.49 4.46 10.82
CA LEU A 140 10.18 3.70 9.78
C LEU A 140 10.33 2.21 10.12
N GLY A 141 10.20 1.36 9.10
CA GLY A 141 10.39 -0.08 9.20
C GLY A 141 9.10 -0.86 9.43
N TYR A 142 9.21 -1.98 10.15
CA TYR A 142 8.11 -2.92 10.36
C TYR A 142 7.23 -2.51 11.54
N HIS A 143 5.92 -2.43 11.30
CA HIS A 143 4.90 -2.07 12.28
C HIS A 143 4.08 -3.25 12.80
N GLY A 144 4.16 -4.42 12.16
CA GLY A 144 3.18 -5.50 12.38
C GLY A 144 1.77 -4.98 12.13
N ASP A 145 0.84 -5.30 13.03
CA ASP A 145 -0.58 -4.91 12.92
C ASP A 145 -0.84 -3.41 13.10
N LYS A 146 0.11 -2.67 13.70
CA LYS A 146 -0.04 -1.22 13.95
C LYS A 146 -0.05 -0.39 12.66
N ILE A 147 0.33 -0.99 11.52
CA ILE A 147 0.22 -0.34 10.21
C ILE A 147 -1.24 0.01 9.89
N ASN A 148 -2.19 -0.78 10.38
CA ASN A 148 -3.62 -0.60 10.17
C ASN A 148 -4.09 0.74 10.76
N GLU A 149 -3.60 1.10 11.97
CA GLU A 149 -3.88 2.40 12.58
C GLU A 149 -3.33 3.56 11.75
N LEU A 150 -2.12 3.42 11.20
CA LEU A 150 -1.50 4.45 10.35
C LEU A 150 -2.29 4.63 9.05
N LEU A 151 -2.68 3.54 8.39
CA LEU A 151 -3.50 3.57 7.18
C LEU A 151 -4.85 4.24 7.43
N VAL A 152 -5.47 3.96 8.57
CA VAL A 152 -6.74 4.60 8.99
C VAL A 152 -6.55 6.11 9.22
N LYS A 153 -5.40 6.56 9.74
CA LYS A 153 -5.08 7.99 9.87
C LYS A 153 -4.82 8.67 8.52
N MET A 154 -4.36 7.91 7.52
CA MET A 154 -3.99 8.37 6.18
C MET A 154 -5.09 8.16 5.11
N ARG A 155 -6.29 7.73 5.54
CA ARG A 155 -7.46 7.42 4.70
C ARG A 155 -8.12 8.62 4.04
#